data_AF-A0A7C7Q188-F1
#
_entry.id   AF-A0A7C7Q188-F1
#
_cell.length_a   1.000
_cell.length_b   1.000
_cell.length_c   1.000
_cell.angle_alpha   90.00
_cell.angle_beta   90.00
_cell.angle_gamma   90.00
#
_symmetry.space_group_name_H-M   'P 1'
#
loop_
_entity.id
_entity.type
_entity.pdbx_description
1 polymer ?
#
loop_
_entity_poly.entity_id
_entity_poly.type
_entity_poly.pdbx_seq_one_letter_code
_entity_poly.pdbx_strand_id
1 'polypeptide(L)'
;MKVKIGLETHVQLATKTKLFCSCSIENLSEAEPNTRVCDICLGFPGSKPVLNKKAVDIGIKIALALNCKIHREFFFSRKSYFYPDMAKNFQISQ
;
A
#
# COMPACT_ATOMS: atom_id res chain seq x y z
N MET A 1 1.31 3.63 -39.41
CA MET A 1 0.83 3.97 -38.04
C MET A 1 1.92 3.54 -37.05
N LYS A 2 2.41 4.43 -36.17
CA LYS A 2 3.38 4.04 -35.12
C LYS A 2 2.62 3.59 -33.86
N VAL A 3 2.94 2.41 -33.34
CA VAL A 3 2.36 1.87 -32.11
C VAL A 3 2.88 2.66 -30.91
N LYS A 4 1.99 2.97 -29.96
CA LYS A 4 2.33 3.59 -28.67
C LYS A 4 2.02 2.57 -27.57
N ILE A 5 2.98 2.33 -26.67
CA ILE A 5 2.88 1.34 -25.59
C ILE A 5 3.15 2.05 -24.27
N GLY A 6 2.28 1.81 -23.27
CA GLY A 6 2.46 2.25 -21.89
C GLY A 6 2.37 1.04 -20.96
N LEU A 7 3.10 1.10 -19.85
CA LEU A 7 3.11 0.06 -18.83
C LEU A 7 2.70 0.64 -17.49
N GLU A 8 1.95 -0.13 -16.72
CA GLU A 8 1.62 0.15 -15.33
C GLU A 8 2.16 -1.01 -14.49
N THR A 9 2.96 -0.69 -13.47
CA THR A 9 3.65 -1.69 -12.66
C THR A 9 3.39 -1.44 -11.19
N HIS A 10 2.85 -2.45 -10.52
CA HIS A 10 2.67 -2.46 -9.07
C HIS A 10 3.85 -3.19 -8.42
N VAL A 11 4.42 -2.61 -7.37
CA VAL A 11 5.58 -3.15 -6.66
C VAL A 11 5.27 -3.27 -5.18
N GLN A 12 5.51 -4.44 -4.60
CA GLN A 12 5.40 -4.66 -3.16
C GLN A 12 6.65 -4.12 -2.45
N LEU A 13 6.48 -3.15 -1.56
CA LEU A 13 7.59 -2.55 -0.84
C LEU A 13 8.11 -3.49 0.28
N ALA A 14 9.43 -3.71 0.29
CA ALA A 14 10.11 -4.49 1.32
C ALA A 14 10.17 -3.73 2.67
N THR A 15 9.07 -3.78 3.40
CA THR A 15 8.92 -3.21 4.75
C THR A 15 8.84 -4.34 5.80
N LYS A 16 8.84 -4.01 7.09
CA LYS A 16 8.64 -5.02 8.16
C LYS A 16 7.17 -5.17 8.55
N THR A 17 6.40 -4.10 8.42
CA THR A 17 4.98 -4.02 8.79
C THR A 17 4.16 -3.51 7.62
N LYS A 18 2.85 -3.79 7.62
CA LYS A 18 1.91 -3.33 6.58
C LYS A 18 1.89 -1.80 6.45
N LEU A 19 1.30 -1.32 5.35
CA LEU A 19 1.29 0.11 5.01
C LEU A 19 0.54 1.00 6.01
N PHE A 20 -0.54 0.49 6.61
CA PHE A 20 -1.44 1.27 7.47
C PHE A 20 -1.68 0.67 8.87
N CYS A 21 -0.96 -0.39 9.24
CA CYS A 21 -1.05 -1.02 10.56
C CYS A 21 0.27 -1.71 10.94
N SER A 22 0.37 -2.21 12.17
CA SER A 22 1.59 -2.84 12.71
C SER A 22 1.73 -4.33 12.42
N CYS A 23 0.80 -4.97 11.69
CA CYS A 23 0.94 -6.38 11.33
C CYS A 23 2.24 -6.61 10.54
N SER A 24 2.99 -7.65 10.92
CA SER A 24 4.21 -8.05 10.21
C SER A 24 3.90 -8.52 8.79
N ILE A 25 4.83 -8.26 7.87
CA ILE A 25 4.86 -8.84 6.51
C ILE A 25 6.05 -9.78 6.31
N GLU A 26 6.83 -10.05 7.35
CA GLU A 26 7.96 -10.99 7.30
C GLU A 26 7.44 -12.42 7.11
N ASN A 27 8.11 -13.18 6.25
CA ASN A 27 7.81 -14.58 5.91
C ASN A 27 6.33 -14.80 5.55
N LEU A 28 5.70 -13.84 4.86
CA LEU A 28 4.26 -13.92 4.54
C LEU A 28 3.91 -15.14 3.68
N SER A 29 4.83 -15.62 2.85
CA SER A 29 4.67 -16.82 2.02
C SER A 29 4.60 -18.12 2.83
N GLU A 30 5.12 -18.11 4.05
CA GLU A 30 5.15 -19.25 4.98
C GLU A 30 4.07 -19.13 6.07
N ALA A 31 3.34 -18.01 6.09
CA ALA A 31 2.34 -17.76 7.11
C ALA A 31 1.01 -18.45 6.78
N GLU A 32 0.42 -19.11 7.79
CA GLU A 32 -0.92 -19.67 7.68
C GLU A 32 -1.96 -18.57 7.36
N PRO A 33 -3.02 -18.89 6.60
CA PRO A 33 -4.05 -17.93 6.24
C PRO A 33 -4.61 -17.17 7.44
N ASN A 34 -4.82 -15.86 7.27
CA ASN A 34 -5.42 -14.98 8.28
C ASN A 34 -4.67 -14.89 9.63
N THR A 35 -3.40 -15.29 9.72
CA THR A 35 -2.60 -15.15 10.95
C THR A 35 -1.90 -13.79 11.08
N ARG A 36 -1.77 -13.04 9.98
CA ARG A 36 -1.10 -11.72 9.94
C ARG A 36 -2.11 -10.60 9.75
N VAL A 37 -3.15 -10.56 10.58
CA VAL A 37 -4.25 -9.60 10.47
C VAL A 37 -4.54 -8.87 11.78
N CYS A 38 -5.25 -7.76 11.69
CA CYS A 38 -5.78 -6.96 12.80
C CYS A 38 -7.01 -6.19 12.32
N ASP A 39 -7.71 -5.55 13.25
CA ASP A 39 -8.94 -4.78 13.00
C ASP A 39 -8.80 -3.74 11.87
N ILE A 40 -7.62 -3.12 11.73
CA ILE A 40 -7.35 -2.09 10.70
C ILE A 40 -7.28 -2.71 9.30
N CYS A 41 -6.59 -3.84 9.13
CA CYS A 41 -6.49 -4.46 7.81
C CYS A 41 -7.74 -5.28 7.46
N LEU A 42 -8.45 -5.81 8.46
CA LEU A 42 -9.78 -6.41 8.31
C LEU A 42 -10.90 -5.37 8.13
N GLY A 43 -10.62 -4.09 8.35
CA GLY A 43 -11.60 -3.02 8.12
C GLY A 43 -12.75 -3.02 9.13
N PHE A 44 -12.52 -3.51 10.36
CA PHE A 44 -13.58 -3.53 11.38
C PHE A 44 -14.02 -2.10 11.77
N PRO A 45 -15.31 -1.94 12.13
CA PRO A 45 -15.85 -0.65 12.55
C PRO A 45 -15.02 -0.01 13.66
N GLY A 46 -14.74 1.29 13.51
CA GLY A 46 -13.97 2.06 14.49
C GLY A 46 -12.45 1.99 14.34
N SER A 47 -11.91 1.07 13.53
CA SER A 47 -10.46 1.01 13.25
C SER A 47 -9.97 2.24 12.47
N LYS A 48 -8.71 2.66 12.73
CA LYS A 48 -8.10 3.84 12.07
C LYS A 48 -6.71 3.49 11.51
N PRO A 49 -6.39 3.90 10.26
CA PRO A 49 -5.10 3.62 9.64
C PRO A 49 -3.99 4.55 10.19
N VAL A 50 -2.77 4.04 10.27
CA VAL A 50 -1.56 4.81 10.58
C VAL A 50 -0.47 4.48 9.57
N LEU A 51 0.03 5.50 8.85
CA LEU A 51 0.99 5.33 7.77
C LEU A 51 2.34 4.79 8.26
N ASN A 52 2.87 3.79 7.55
CA ASN A 52 4.21 3.28 7.74
C ASN A 52 5.26 4.26 7.17
N LYS A 53 6.05 4.88 8.05
CA LYS A 53 7.16 5.80 7.67
C LYS A 53 8.15 5.17 6.70
N LYS A 54 8.47 3.88 6.86
CA LYS A 54 9.43 3.18 5.99
C LYS A 54 8.92 3.07 4.55
N ALA A 55 7.61 2.95 4.35
CA ALA A 55 7.02 2.93 3.01
C ALA A 55 7.24 4.27 2.30
N VAL A 56 7.11 5.39 3.02
CA VAL A 56 7.40 6.74 2.50
C VAL A 56 8.88 6.87 2.15
N ASP A 57 9.78 6.44 3.03
CA ASP A 57 11.23 6.49 2.77
C ASP A 57 11.61 5.70 1.50
N ILE A 58 11.03 4.51 1.31
CA ILE A 58 11.26 3.69 0.11
C ILE A 58 10.67 4.38 -1.13
N GLY A 59 9.46 4.93 -1.04
CA GLY A 59 8.83 5.68 -2.14
C GLY A 59 9.68 6.87 -2.59
N ILE A 60 10.21 7.65 -1.65
CA ILE A 60 11.12 8.77 -1.94
C ILE A 60 12.41 8.25 -2.62
N LYS A 61 12.99 7.16 -2.14
CA LYS A 61 14.19 6.56 -2.76
C LYS A 61 13.93 6.13 -4.21
N ILE A 62 12.78 5.50 -4.48
CA ILE A 62 12.38 5.10 -5.83
C ILE A 62 12.22 6.35 -6.72
N ALA A 63 11.53 7.38 -6.23
CA ALA A 63 11.34 8.62 -6.96
C ALA A 63 12.69 9.29 -7.32
N LEU A 64 13.64 9.34 -6.39
CA LEU A 64 14.99 9.86 -6.65
C LEU A 64 15.73 9.01 -7.69
N ALA A 65 15.68 7.68 -7.55
CA ALA A 65 16.35 6.76 -8.47
C ALA A 65 15.80 6.87 -9.91
N LEU A 66 14.51 7.15 -10.06
CA LEU A 66 13.83 7.35 -11.34
C LEU A 66 13.88 8.81 -11.84
N ASN A 67 14.61 9.70 -11.17
CA ASN A 67 14.68 11.13 -11.48
C ASN A 67 13.31 11.84 -11.51
N CYS A 68 12.37 11.37 -10.69
CA CYS A 68 11.06 12.01 -10.53
C CYS A 68 11.16 13.28 -9.67
N LYS A 69 10.26 14.23 -9.92
CA LYS A 69 10.10 15.42 -9.07
C LYS A 69 9.31 15.03 -7.81
N ILE A 70 9.88 15.29 -6.64
CA ILE A 70 9.21 15.03 -5.35
C ILE A 70 8.32 16.22 -5.00
N HIS A 71 7.06 15.93 -4.66
CA HIS A 71 6.12 16.90 -4.12
C HIS A 71 6.33 17.08 -2.61
N ARG A 72 6.26 18.33 -2.13
CA ARG A 72 6.44 18.66 -0.70
C ARG A 72 5.23 18.27 0.15
N GLU A 73 4.07 18.24 -0.47
CA GLU A 73 2.81 17.86 0.15
C GLU A 73 2.26 16.65 -0.61
N PHE A 74 1.69 15.72 0.13
CA PHE A 74 0.98 14.59 -0.44
C PHE A 74 -0.21 14.25 0.45
N PHE A 75 -1.25 13.72 -0.16
CA PHE A 75 -2.45 13.26 0.51
C PHE A 75 -2.76 11.83 0.06
N PHE A 76 -3.56 11.14 0.86
CA PHE A 76 -4.17 9.88 0.48
C PHE A 76 -5.65 10.09 0.19
N SER A 77 -6.11 9.48 -0.89
CA SER A 77 -7.46 9.43 -1.39
C SER A 77 -8.09 8.06 -1.12
N ARG A 78 -9.42 7.99 -1.14
CA ARG A 78 -10.16 6.71 -1.10
C ARG A 78 -10.65 6.36 -2.50
N LYS A 79 -10.18 5.26 -3.05
CA LYS A 79 -10.70 4.65 -4.27
C LYS A 79 -11.77 3.63 -3.88
N SER A 80 -13.04 4.01 -4.00
CA SER A 80 -14.18 3.20 -3.53
C SER A 80 -14.60 2.17 -4.57
N TYR A 81 -14.65 0.90 -4.18
CA TYR A 81 -15.17 -0.21 -4.98
C TYR A 81 -15.45 -1.43 -4.09
N PHE A 82 -16.43 -2.23 -4.51
CA PHE A 82 -16.81 -3.44 -3.79
C PHE A 82 -16.08 -4.64 -4.37
N TYR A 83 -15.38 -5.38 -3.52
CA TYR A 83 -14.80 -6.67 -3.89
C TYR A 83 -14.54 -7.51 -2.63
N PRO A 84 -14.70 -8.84 -2.65
CA PRO A 84 -14.58 -9.68 -1.44
C PRO A 84 -13.21 -9.60 -0.74
N ASP A 85 -12.12 -9.35 -1.45
CA ASP A 85 -10.78 -9.17 -0.85
C ASP A 85 -10.54 -7.76 -0.32
N MET A 86 -11.42 -6.81 -0.63
CA MET A 86 -11.32 -5.42 -0.22
C MET A 86 -12.18 -5.19 1.01
N ALA A 87 -11.67 -5.58 2.17
CA ALA A 87 -12.41 -5.59 3.43
C ALA A 87 -13.09 -4.26 3.82
N LYS A 88 -12.53 -3.12 3.35
CA LYS A 88 -13.08 -1.78 3.62
C LYS A 88 -14.04 -1.26 2.55
N ASN A 89 -14.20 -1.94 1.41
CA ASN A 89 -14.86 -1.45 0.19
C ASN A 89 -14.28 -0.12 -0.35
N PHE A 90 -13.07 0.22 0.06
CA PHE A 90 -12.24 1.26 -0.56
C PHE A 90 -10.77 0.95 -0.32
N GLN A 91 -9.95 1.29 -1.31
CA GLN A 91 -8.50 1.28 -1.22
C GLN A 91 -8.01 2.68 -0.84
N ILE A 92 -7.05 2.76 0.07
CA ILE A 92 -6.31 4.00 0.31
C ILE A 92 -5.23 4.09 -0.78
N SER A 93 -5.32 5.10 -1.64
CA SER A 93 -4.40 5.36 -2.78
C SER A 93 -3.99 6.82 -2.78
N GLN A 94 -3.05 7.23 -3.63
CA GLN A 94 -2.85 8.63 -3.98
C GLN A 94 -3.71 8.96 -5.20
#